data_AF-A0A536BPN4-F1
#
_entry.id   AF-A0A536BPN4-F1
#
_cell.length_a   1.000
_cell.length_b   1.000
_cell.length_c   1.000
_cell.angle_alpha   90.00
_cell.angle_beta   90.00
_cell.angle_gamma   90.00
#
_symmetry.space_group_name_H-M   'P 1'
#
loop_
_entity.id
_entity.type
_entity.pdbx_description
1 polymer ?
#
loop_
_entity_poly.entity_id
_entity_poly.type
_entity_poly.pdbx_seq_one_letter_code
_entity_poly.pdbx_strand_id
1 'polypeptide(L)'
;MHESAQFHVDRLDWDERKAYVRRVDVDHYTQADRAVTLKPLDVFGRDAVAGGARLHGEVMVASLASIYKKLKFLTNENLGWGRIHLPEIELQTTAYWLAGEGLTGWRRTELDVALLGAGRAIQTVASVLLMVDPHDLGLVTQVRSPHEEAPTIYLYETVPGGVGLSERLFARHDDLIAGASALIGGCPCDAGCPACTGPRLEPDLDAKGLAARLLGELGAPEVLTAG
;
A
#
# COMPACT_ATOMS: atom_id res chain seq x y z
N MET A 1 -12.85 -23.21 -0.35
CA MET A 1 -12.43 -24.37 0.45
C MET A 1 -12.83 -24.11 1.89
N HIS A 2 -13.40 -25.07 2.58
CA HIS A 2 -13.79 -24.95 3.99
C HIS A 2 -13.45 -26.28 4.68
N GLU A 3 -12.59 -26.24 5.70
CA GLU A 3 -12.13 -27.45 6.41
C GLU A 3 -11.65 -28.57 5.47
N SER A 4 -10.82 -28.23 4.48
CA SER A 4 -10.33 -29.13 3.41
C SER A 4 -11.39 -29.67 2.45
N ALA A 5 -12.68 -29.40 2.67
CA ALA A 5 -13.72 -29.67 1.70
C ALA A 5 -13.73 -28.59 0.61
N GLN A 6 -13.83 -29.04 -0.64
CA GLN A 6 -13.82 -28.17 -1.80
C GLN A 6 -15.26 -27.85 -2.25
N PHE A 7 -15.47 -26.59 -2.60
CA PHE A 7 -16.77 -26.09 -3.03
C PHE A 7 -16.59 -25.18 -4.23
N HIS A 8 -17.52 -25.24 -5.17
CA HIS A 8 -17.64 -24.31 -6.26
C HIS A 8 -18.84 -23.39 -6.01
N VAL A 9 -18.64 -22.09 -6.20
CA VAL A 9 -19.71 -21.09 -6.11
C VAL A 9 -20.45 -21.06 -7.44
N ASP A 10 -21.67 -21.61 -7.47
CA ASP A 10 -22.50 -21.60 -8.68
C ASP A 10 -23.17 -20.23 -8.88
N ARG A 11 -23.53 -19.57 -7.77
CA ARG A 11 -24.16 -18.24 -7.80
C ARG A 11 -23.79 -17.43 -6.56
N LEU A 12 -23.41 -16.17 -6.77
CA LEU A 12 -23.22 -15.19 -5.71
C LEU A 12 -24.34 -14.15 -5.79
N ASP A 13 -25.15 -14.11 -4.75
CA ASP A 13 -26.20 -13.11 -4.55
C ASP A 13 -25.63 -12.00 -3.66
N TRP A 14 -25.22 -10.91 -4.31
CA TRP A 14 -24.49 -9.83 -3.64
C TRP A 14 -25.37 -9.04 -2.66
N ASP A 15 -26.58 -8.69 -3.10
CA ASP A 15 -27.51 -7.87 -2.32
C ASP A 15 -27.98 -8.60 -1.05
N GLU A 16 -28.29 -9.89 -1.19
CA GLU A 16 -28.70 -10.76 -0.07
C GLU A 16 -27.53 -11.33 0.73
N ARG A 17 -26.28 -11.06 0.32
CA ARG A 17 -25.04 -11.56 0.92
C ARG A 17 -25.01 -13.10 1.04
N LYS A 18 -25.49 -13.81 0.00
CA LYS A 18 -25.58 -15.27 -0.03
C LYS A 18 -24.74 -15.86 -1.16
N ALA A 19 -23.86 -16.79 -0.81
CA ALA A 19 -23.13 -17.60 -1.78
C ALA A 19 -23.74 -19.00 -1.86
N TYR A 20 -24.24 -19.38 -3.03
CA TYR A 20 -24.78 -20.71 -3.30
C TYR A 20 -23.66 -21.58 -3.84
N VAL A 21 -23.35 -22.63 -3.09
CA VAL A 21 -22.20 -23.48 -3.35
C VAL A 21 -22.60 -24.93 -3.48
N ARG A 22 -21.87 -25.66 -4.31
CA ARG A 22 -21.92 -27.13 -4.37
C ARG A 22 -20.57 -27.71 -4.05
N ARG A 23 -20.57 -28.88 -3.42
CA ARG A 23 -19.33 -29.63 -3.18
C ARG A 23 -18.76 -30.09 -4.52
N VAL A 24 -17.45 -29.98 -4.66
CA VAL A 24 -16.71 -30.45 -5.84
C VAL A 24 -15.49 -31.24 -5.40
N ASP A 25 -14.91 -31.98 -6.34
CA ASP A 25 -13.59 -32.59 -6.20
C ASP A 25 -12.80 -32.23 -7.45
N VAL A 26 -11.93 -31.24 -7.31
CA VAL A 26 -11.11 -30.68 -8.39
C VAL A 26 -9.66 -30.59 -7.94
N ASP A 27 -8.75 -30.54 -8.92
CA ASP A 27 -7.31 -30.47 -8.70
C ASP A 27 -6.77 -29.03 -8.65
N HIS A 28 -7.65 -28.03 -8.53
CA HIS A 28 -7.29 -26.62 -8.52
C HIS A 28 -8.06 -25.80 -7.49
N TYR A 29 -7.52 -24.63 -7.16
CA TYR A 29 -8.17 -23.59 -6.39
C TYR A 29 -8.20 -22.27 -7.17
N THR A 30 -9.01 -21.32 -6.72
CA THR A 30 -9.15 -20.01 -7.36
C THR A 30 -8.55 -18.90 -6.50
N GLN A 31 -7.81 -18.00 -7.13
CA GLN A 31 -7.27 -16.79 -6.50
C GLN A 31 -7.67 -15.58 -7.33
N ALA A 32 -8.22 -14.55 -6.69
CA ALA A 32 -8.57 -13.29 -7.33
C ALA A 32 -7.49 -12.23 -7.08
N ASP A 33 -7.18 -11.45 -8.13
CA ASP A 33 -6.33 -10.27 -8.01
C ASP A 33 -7.23 -9.04 -7.87
N ARG A 34 -6.91 -8.19 -6.89
CA ARG A 34 -7.71 -7.03 -6.52
C ARG A 34 -6.97 -5.75 -6.91
N ALA A 35 -7.55 -4.97 -7.82
CA ALA A 35 -7.07 -3.63 -8.12
C ALA A 35 -7.58 -2.64 -7.06
N VAL A 36 -6.71 -1.75 -6.60
CA VAL A 36 -7.07 -0.65 -5.70
C VAL A 36 -6.77 0.67 -6.41
N THR A 37 -7.76 1.54 -6.47
CA THR A 37 -7.63 2.90 -7.00
C THR A 37 -7.84 3.89 -5.87
N LEU A 38 -7.02 4.93 -5.79
CA LEU A 38 -7.18 6.02 -4.84
C LEU A 38 -7.29 7.34 -5.59
N LYS A 39 -8.30 8.13 -5.25
CA LYS A 39 -8.57 9.45 -5.82
C LYS A 39 -8.79 10.47 -4.70
N PRO A 40 -7.94 11.50 -4.56
CA PRO A 40 -8.26 12.67 -3.74
C PRO A 40 -9.55 13.34 -4.22
N LEU A 41 -10.42 13.66 -3.27
CA LEU A 41 -11.68 14.36 -3.48
C LEU A 41 -11.57 15.82 -3.05
N ASP A 42 -10.98 16.06 -1.88
CA ASP A 42 -10.74 17.40 -1.33
C ASP A 42 -9.42 17.44 -0.55
N VAL A 43 -8.82 18.62 -0.47
CA VAL A 43 -7.54 18.85 0.24
C VAL A 43 -7.78 19.81 1.39
N PHE A 44 -7.60 19.31 2.61
CA PHE A 44 -7.81 20.09 3.83
C PHE A 44 -6.55 20.84 4.26
N GLY A 45 -5.36 20.28 3.96
CA GLY A 45 -4.08 20.90 4.26
C GLY A 45 -3.01 20.51 3.24
N ARG A 46 -2.15 21.48 2.90
CA ARG A 46 -0.97 21.30 2.03
C ARG A 46 0.16 22.19 2.52
N ASP A 47 1.30 21.57 2.83
CA ASP A 47 2.54 22.26 3.18
C ASP A 47 3.68 21.78 2.28
N ALA A 48 4.59 22.68 1.92
CA ALA A 48 5.84 22.32 1.27
C ALA A 48 6.76 21.58 2.27
N VAL A 49 7.47 20.57 1.78
CA VAL A 49 8.51 19.84 2.51
C VAL A 49 9.76 19.72 1.64
N ALA A 50 10.88 19.32 2.21
CA ALA A 50 12.08 19.09 1.41
C ALA A 50 11.80 17.99 0.37
N GLY A 51 12.00 18.31 -0.91
CA GLY A 51 11.75 17.39 -2.03
C GLY A 51 10.29 17.18 -2.42
N GLY A 52 9.34 18.00 -1.92
CA GLY A 52 7.96 17.85 -2.31
C GLY A 52 6.93 18.60 -1.47
N ALA A 53 5.76 17.99 -1.31
CA ALA A 53 4.68 18.51 -0.50
C ALA A 53 4.05 17.40 0.35
N ARG A 54 3.69 17.73 1.59
CA ARG A 54 2.81 16.91 2.42
C ARG A 54 1.39 17.44 2.32
N LEU A 55 0.43 16.54 2.33
CA LEU A 55 -0.98 16.85 2.19
C LEU A 55 -1.83 15.96 3.09
N HIS A 56 -3.02 16.45 3.42
CA HIS A 56 -4.09 15.59 3.90
C HIS A 56 -5.46 16.10 3.43
N GLY A 57 -6.42 15.20 3.39
CA GLY A 57 -7.73 15.50 2.85
C GLY A 57 -8.62 14.27 2.69
N GLU A 58 -9.73 14.46 2.00
CA GLU A 58 -10.68 13.41 1.69
C GLU A 58 -10.24 12.64 0.43
N VAL A 59 -10.38 11.32 0.46
CA VAL A 59 -10.08 10.43 -0.66
C VAL A 59 -11.20 9.42 -0.85
N MET A 60 -11.39 9.00 -2.10
CA MET A 60 -12.11 7.79 -2.45
C MET A 60 -11.10 6.67 -2.68
N VAL A 61 -11.25 5.58 -1.95
CA VAL A 61 -10.54 4.33 -2.18
C VAL A 61 -11.51 3.32 -2.76
N ALA A 62 -11.23 2.86 -3.97
CA ALA A 62 -12.08 1.94 -4.69
C ALA A 62 -11.35 0.63 -4.93
N SER A 63 -12.04 -0.49 -4.76
CA SER A 63 -11.46 -1.82 -4.91
C SER A 63 -12.29 -2.71 -5.81
N LEU A 64 -11.64 -3.24 -6.85
CA LEU A 64 -12.28 -4.07 -7.86
C LEU A 64 -11.51 -5.38 -8.05
N ALA A 65 -12.17 -6.50 -7.79
CA ALA A 65 -11.71 -7.82 -8.22
C ALA A 65 -12.32 -8.12 -9.59
N SER A 66 -11.50 -8.10 -10.65
CA SER A 66 -11.97 -8.23 -12.03
C SER A 66 -11.65 -9.58 -12.67
N ILE A 67 -10.63 -10.28 -12.16
CA ILE A 67 -10.13 -11.55 -12.71
C ILE A 67 -9.80 -12.49 -11.55
N TYR A 68 -10.07 -13.79 -11.76
CA TYR A 68 -9.48 -14.87 -10.96
C TYR A 68 -8.64 -15.80 -11.83
N LYS A 69 -7.62 -16.41 -11.22
CA LYS A 69 -6.81 -17.48 -11.78
C LYS A 69 -7.21 -18.81 -11.17
N LYS A 70 -7.14 -19.89 -11.96
CA LYS A 70 -7.25 -21.28 -11.49
C LYS A 70 -5.84 -21.82 -11.34
N LEU A 71 -5.46 -22.16 -10.12
CA LEU A 71 -4.12 -22.62 -9.78
C LEU A 71 -4.20 -24.08 -9.36
N LYS A 72 -3.37 -24.93 -9.97
CA LYS A 72 -3.28 -26.34 -9.60
C LYS A 72 -2.78 -26.48 -8.17
N PHE A 73 -3.37 -27.41 -7.41
CA PHE A 73 -2.86 -27.71 -6.08
C PHE A 73 -1.41 -28.17 -6.12
N LEU A 74 -0.66 -27.84 -5.06
CA LEU A 74 0.76 -28.18 -4.84
C LEU A 74 1.75 -27.49 -5.79
N THR A 75 1.48 -27.47 -7.10
CA THR A 75 2.41 -26.90 -8.09
C THR A 75 2.20 -25.41 -8.35
N ASN A 76 1.04 -24.85 -7.99
CA ASN A 76 0.64 -23.47 -8.31
C ASN A 76 0.73 -23.15 -9.81
N GLU A 77 0.64 -24.18 -10.66
CA GLU A 77 0.60 -24.02 -12.10
C GLU A 77 -0.71 -23.33 -12.50
N ASN A 78 -0.62 -22.32 -13.37
CA ASN A 78 -1.79 -21.60 -13.86
C ASN A 78 -2.53 -22.44 -14.91
N LEU A 79 -3.71 -22.95 -14.54
CA LEU A 79 -4.59 -23.76 -15.39
C LEU A 79 -5.55 -22.90 -16.22
N GLY A 80 -5.60 -21.59 -15.99
CA GLY A 80 -6.46 -20.66 -16.70
C GLY A 80 -6.98 -19.53 -15.82
N TRP A 81 -7.84 -18.70 -16.39
CA TRP A 81 -8.42 -17.55 -15.70
C TRP A 81 -9.88 -17.34 -16.09
N GLY A 82 -10.59 -16.55 -15.32
CA GLY A 82 -11.97 -16.13 -15.59
C GLY A 82 -12.23 -14.72 -15.11
N ARG A 83 -13.29 -14.10 -15.63
CA ARG A 83 -13.71 -12.76 -15.21
C ARG A 83 -14.58 -12.83 -13.97
N ILE A 84 -14.46 -11.82 -13.14
CA ILE A 84 -15.31 -11.57 -11.97
C ILE A 84 -16.18 -10.35 -12.32
N HIS A 85 -17.48 -10.51 -12.15
CA HIS A 85 -18.46 -9.43 -12.31
C HIS A 85 -18.99 -9.07 -10.93
N LEU A 86 -18.21 -8.29 -10.20
CA LEU A 86 -18.59 -7.74 -8.90
C LEU A 86 -18.66 -6.21 -9.00
N PRO A 87 -19.55 -5.57 -8.22
CA PRO A 87 -19.52 -4.12 -8.10
C PRO A 87 -18.19 -3.68 -7.47
N GLU A 88 -17.73 -2.50 -7.86
CA GLU A 88 -16.60 -1.85 -7.22
C GLU A 88 -16.99 -1.46 -5.78
N ILE A 89 -16.14 -1.81 -4.82
CA ILE A 89 -16.35 -1.44 -3.42
C ILE A 89 -15.66 -0.11 -3.20
N GLU A 90 -16.44 0.91 -2.89
CA GLU A 90 -15.99 2.27 -2.64
C GLU A 90 -15.95 2.58 -1.14
N LEU A 91 -14.88 3.24 -0.71
CA LEU A 91 -14.66 3.74 0.64
C LEU A 91 -14.27 5.21 0.55
N GLN A 92 -15.18 6.10 0.95
CA GLN A 92 -14.84 7.51 1.21
C GLN A 92 -14.26 7.63 2.62
N THR A 93 -13.07 8.20 2.71
CA THR A 93 -12.29 8.27 3.95
C THR A 93 -11.29 9.43 3.84
N THR A 94 -10.50 9.65 4.88
CA THR A 94 -9.42 10.64 4.88
C THR A 94 -8.06 9.98 4.69
N ALA A 95 -7.12 10.72 4.12
CA ALA A 95 -5.75 10.27 3.91
C ALA A 95 -4.74 11.38 4.16
N TYR A 96 -3.55 10.96 4.56
CA TYR A 96 -2.30 11.72 4.49
C TYR A 96 -1.54 11.26 3.25
N TRP A 97 -0.91 12.18 2.51
CA TRP A 97 -0.01 11.80 1.43
C TRP A 97 1.21 12.69 1.30
N LEU A 98 2.27 12.08 0.78
CA LEU A 98 3.55 12.71 0.50
C LEU A 98 3.79 12.64 -1.00
N ALA A 99 3.81 13.80 -1.66
CA ALA A 99 4.08 13.94 -3.08
C ALA A 99 5.51 14.42 -3.28
N GLY A 100 6.31 13.67 -4.04
CA GLY A 100 7.71 14.00 -4.33
C GLY A 100 7.85 14.87 -5.56
N GLU A 101 8.19 16.13 -5.39
CA GLU A 101 8.36 17.07 -6.50
C GLU A 101 9.83 17.07 -6.97
N GLY A 102 10.06 16.95 -8.29
CA GLY A 102 11.42 17.04 -8.84
C GLY A 102 12.34 15.84 -8.59
N LEU A 103 11.78 14.67 -8.23
CA LEU A 103 12.54 13.42 -8.16
C LEU A 103 13.09 13.06 -9.56
N THR A 104 14.41 13.06 -9.72
CA THR A 104 15.10 12.80 -10.99
C THR A 104 16.13 11.69 -10.85
N GLY A 105 16.55 11.09 -11.97
CA GLY A 105 17.58 10.05 -11.96
C GLY A 105 17.11 8.69 -11.40
N TRP A 106 15.80 8.43 -11.45
CA TRP A 106 15.22 7.15 -11.05
C TRP A 106 14.80 6.33 -12.27
N ARG A 107 15.14 5.03 -12.30
CA ARG A 107 14.44 4.10 -13.18
C ARG A 107 13.05 3.84 -12.60
N ARG A 108 12.05 3.67 -13.48
CA ARG A 108 10.66 3.45 -13.06
C ARG A 108 10.50 2.30 -12.07
N THR A 109 11.19 1.19 -12.29
CA THR A 109 11.16 0.01 -11.41
C THR A 109 11.79 0.28 -10.06
N GLU A 110 12.93 0.98 -10.02
CA GLU A 110 13.59 1.37 -8.78
C GLU A 110 12.72 2.31 -7.95
N LEU A 111 12.08 3.28 -8.59
CA LEU A 111 11.19 4.23 -7.91
C LEU A 111 9.95 3.52 -7.33
N ASP A 112 9.40 2.56 -8.06
CA ASP A 112 8.27 1.74 -7.56
C ASP A 112 8.66 0.96 -6.29
N VAL A 113 9.83 0.29 -6.32
CA VAL A 113 10.38 -0.40 -5.15
C VAL A 113 10.69 0.57 -4.01
N ALA A 114 11.27 1.73 -4.31
CA ALA A 114 11.60 2.76 -3.32
C ALA A 114 10.35 3.31 -2.63
N LEU A 115 9.31 3.66 -3.40
CA LEU A 115 8.04 4.17 -2.88
C LEU A 115 7.37 3.15 -1.99
N LEU A 116 7.31 1.88 -2.41
CA LEU A 116 6.72 0.82 -1.61
C LEU A 116 7.50 0.60 -0.32
N GLY A 117 8.84 0.52 -0.41
CA GLY A 117 9.71 0.33 0.75
C GLY A 117 9.62 1.47 1.76
N ALA A 118 9.70 2.72 1.29
CA ALA A 118 9.52 3.91 2.12
C ALA A 118 8.11 3.98 2.70
N GLY A 119 7.08 3.72 1.88
CA GLY A 119 5.68 3.71 2.31
C GLY A 119 5.41 2.69 3.41
N ARG A 120 6.03 1.50 3.37
CA ARG A 120 5.93 0.50 4.44
C ARG A 120 6.62 0.92 5.73
N ALA A 121 7.80 1.54 5.64
CA ALA A 121 8.46 2.09 6.80
C ALA A 121 7.63 3.22 7.44
N ILE A 122 7.10 4.14 6.62
CA ILE A 122 6.20 5.21 7.06
C ILE A 122 4.93 4.63 7.71
N GLN A 123 4.27 3.65 7.10
CA GLN A 123 3.08 2.99 7.67
C GLN A 123 3.37 2.34 9.04
N THR A 124 4.53 1.67 9.15
CA THR A 124 4.96 1.02 10.39
C THR A 124 5.15 2.07 11.50
N VAL A 125 5.87 3.15 11.19
CA VAL A 125 6.12 4.25 12.13
C VAL A 125 4.83 4.99 12.46
N ALA A 126 3.95 5.25 11.49
CA ALA A 126 2.64 5.85 11.71
C ALA A 126 1.81 5.07 12.74
N SER A 127 1.80 3.74 12.63
CA SER A 127 1.06 2.86 13.53
C SER A 127 1.54 3.00 14.98
N VAL A 128 2.87 3.05 15.17
CA VAL A 128 3.48 3.26 16.49
C VAL A 128 3.28 4.71 16.98
N LEU A 129 3.45 5.69 16.09
CA LEU A 129 3.40 7.11 16.41
C LEU A 129 2.00 7.55 16.89
N LEU A 130 0.96 6.95 16.31
CA LEU A 130 -0.44 7.22 16.68
C LEU A 130 -1.01 6.20 17.66
N MET A 131 -0.27 5.15 18.02
CA MET A 131 -0.72 4.04 18.87
C MET A 131 -2.00 3.35 18.33
N VAL A 132 -2.00 3.05 17.02
CA VAL A 132 -3.11 2.40 16.31
C VAL A 132 -2.74 1.01 15.81
N ASP A 133 -3.74 0.20 15.46
CA ASP A 133 -3.46 -1.07 14.81
C ASP A 133 -2.94 -0.81 13.39
N PRO A 134 -1.91 -1.54 12.89
CA PRO A 134 -1.44 -1.38 11.52
C PRO A 134 -2.52 -1.55 10.44
N HIS A 135 -3.63 -2.25 10.73
CA HIS A 135 -4.77 -2.40 9.83
C HIS A 135 -5.70 -1.16 9.80
N ASP A 136 -5.54 -0.20 10.70
CA ASP A 136 -6.30 1.06 10.70
C ASP A 136 -5.83 2.01 9.58
N LEU A 137 -4.61 1.79 9.04
CA LEU A 137 -4.01 2.57 7.97
C LEU A 137 -3.73 1.70 6.76
N GLY A 138 -4.32 2.02 5.61
CA GLY A 138 -3.98 1.45 4.31
C GLY A 138 -2.86 2.21 3.62
N LEU A 139 -2.06 1.52 2.81
CA LEU A 139 -0.96 2.09 2.02
C LEU A 139 -1.22 1.91 0.53
N VAL A 140 -1.11 3.00 -0.25
CA VAL A 140 -1.07 2.98 -1.71
C VAL A 140 0.11 3.83 -2.17
N THR A 141 0.87 3.32 -3.13
CA THR A 141 1.97 4.05 -3.77
C THR A 141 1.68 4.22 -5.26
N GLN A 142 2.06 5.37 -5.80
CA GLN A 142 1.89 5.68 -7.21
C GLN A 142 3.20 6.28 -7.74
N VAL A 143 3.85 5.60 -8.68
CA VAL A 143 5.06 6.13 -9.35
C VAL A 143 4.80 7.48 -10.03
N ARG A 144 3.58 7.67 -10.52
CA ARG A 144 3.07 8.97 -10.94
C ARG A 144 1.60 9.05 -10.61
N SER A 145 1.26 9.83 -9.60
CA SER A 145 -0.13 10.11 -9.28
C SER A 145 -0.75 10.97 -10.38
N PRO A 146 -1.96 10.65 -10.88
CA PRO A 146 -2.64 11.51 -11.83
C PRO A 146 -3.14 12.82 -11.22
N HIS A 147 -3.18 12.92 -9.88
CA HIS A 147 -3.69 14.09 -9.16
C HIS A 147 -2.58 15.07 -8.77
N GLU A 148 -1.43 14.55 -8.31
CA GLU A 148 -0.25 15.37 -7.98
C GLU A 148 0.74 15.48 -9.15
N GLU A 149 0.51 14.73 -10.24
CA GLU A 149 1.42 14.56 -11.37
C GLU A 149 2.84 14.09 -11.02
N ALA A 150 3.03 13.59 -9.81
CA ALA A 150 4.32 13.27 -9.20
C ALA A 150 4.30 11.90 -8.50
N PRO A 151 5.45 11.30 -8.14
CA PRO A 151 5.51 10.11 -7.29
C PRO A 151 4.85 10.39 -5.93
N THR A 152 3.97 9.51 -5.46
CA THR A 152 3.17 9.77 -4.26
C THR A 152 2.98 8.54 -3.39
N ILE A 153 3.08 8.74 -2.08
CA ILE A 153 2.79 7.74 -1.04
C ILE A 153 1.55 8.20 -0.29
N TYR A 154 0.49 7.40 -0.30
CA TYR A 154 -0.77 7.64 0.41
C TYR A 154 -0.90 6.70 1.61
N LEU A 155 -1.23 7.27 2.77
CA LEU A 155 -1.74 6.55 3.93
C LEU A 155 -3.19 6.98 4.18
N TYR A 156 -4.13 6.06 3.96
CA TYR A 156 -5.57 6.31 4.12
C TYR A 156 -6.14 5.53 5.29
N GLU A 157 -7.20 6.04 5.90
CA GLU A 157 -7.86 5.38 7.02
C GLU A 157 -8.83 4.31 6.51
N THR A 158 -8.85 3.13 7.13
CA THR A 158 -9.72 2.01 6.70
C THR A 158 -11.16 2.13 7.22
N VAL A 159 -11.44 3.18 8.01
CA VAL A 159 -12.76 3.49 8.57
C VAL A 159 -13.51 4.48 7.66
N PRO A 160 -14.79 4.22 7.31
CA PRO A 160 -15.59 5.17 6.52
C PRO A 160 -15.66 6.56 7.16
N GLY A 161 -15.46 7.59 6.35
CA GLY A 161 -15.43 9.00 6.77
C GLY A 161 -14.17 9.43 7.50
N GLY A 162 -13.26 8.50 7.82
CA GLY A 162 -12.08 8.79 8.63
C GLY A 162 -12.39 9.06 10.10
N VAL A 163 -11.37 8.86 10.96
CA VAL A 163 -11.42 9.15 12.40
C VAL A 163 -10.36 10.19 12.81
N GLY A 164 -9.65 10.77 11.85
CA GLY A 164 -8.69 11.86 12.06
C GLY A 164 -7.24 11.40 12.24
N LEU A 165 -6.88 10.18 11.81
CA LEU A 165 -5.48 9.74 11.83
C LEU A 165 -4.65 10.52 10.81
N SER A 166 -5.18 10.74 9.62
CA SER A 166 -4.55 11.49 8.53
C SER A 166 -4.13 12.91 8.94
N GLU A 167 -5.02 13.66 9.58
CA GLU A 167 -4.72 15.01 10.10
C GLU A 167 -3.59 14.99 11.13
N ARG A 168 -3.58 13.99 12.03
CA ARG A 168 -2.50 13.82 13.02
C ARG A 168 -1.17 13.46 12.37
N LEU A 169 -1.17 12.63 11.31
CA LEU A 169 0.05 12.32 10.54
C LEU A 169 0.57 13.55 9.82
N PHE A 170 -0.33 14.38 9.26
CA PHE A 170 0.04 15.64 8.65
C PHE A 170 0.71 16.58 9.66
N ALA A 171 0.11 16.75 10.84
CA ALA A 171 0.68 17.58 11.91
C ALA A 171 2.02 17.06 12.46
N ARG A 172 2.23 15.73 12.43
CA ARG A 172 3.45 15.07 12.93
C ARG A 172 4.35 14.54 11.81
N HIS A 173 4.33 15.19 10.65
CA HIS A 173 5.09 14.77 9.49
C HIS A 173 6.59 14.57 9.78
N ASP A 174 7.21 15.51 10.49
CA ASP A 174 8.65 15.48 10.72
C ASP A 174 9.03 14.26 11.58
N ASP A 175 8.27 13.98 12.65
CA ASP A 175 8.42 12.77 13.48
C ASP A 175 8.26 11.50 12.65
N LEU A 176 7.27 11.50 11.75
CA LEU A 176 6.92 10.36 10.90
C LEU A 176 8.05 10.02 9.92
N ILE A 177 8.58 11.01 9.20
CA ILE A 177 9.65 10.80 8.22
C ILE A 177 10.98 10.49 8.93
N ALA A 178 11.31 11.19 10.01
CA ALA A 178 12.51 10.90 10.79
C ALA A 178 12.47 9.47 11.36
N GLY A 179 11.32 9.04 11.89
CA GLY A 179 11.13 7.68 12.39
C GLY A 179 11.26 6.64 11.27
N ALA A 180 10.72 6.90 10.08
CA ALA A 180 10.84 5.98 8.94
C ALA A 180 12.29 5.81 8.49
N SER A 181 13.05 6.91 8.43
CA SER A 181 14.48 6.88 8.12
C SER A 181 15.30 6.17 9.18
N ALA A 182 15.00 6.40 10.46
CA ALA A 182 15.65 5.69 11.56
C ALA A 182 15.36 4.19 11.54
N LEU A 183 14.12 3.79 11.22
CA LEU A 183 13.72 2.38 11.09
C LEU A 183 14.52 1.68 9.97
N ILE A 184 14.63 2.31 8.80
CA ILE A 184 15.38 1.73 7.67
C ILE A 184 16.88 1.72 7.99
N GLY A 185 17.44 2.82 8.48
CA GLY A 185 18.86 2.96 8.80
C GLY A 185 19.34 2.03 9.93
N GLY A 186 18.50 1.82 10.95
CA GLY A 186 18.81 0.95 12.10
C GLY A 186 18.55 -0.54 11.85
N CYS A 187 17.89 -0.91 10.75
CA CYS A 187 17.60 -2.31 10.47
C CYS A 187 18.89 -3.07 10.04
N PRO A 188 19.20 -4.24 10.62
CA PRO A 188 20.43 -4.98 10.30
C PRO A 188 20.35 -5.78 8.98
N CYS A 189 19.27 -5.67 8.21
CA CYS A 189 19.14 -6.39 6.94
C CYS A 189 19.99 -5.76 5.82
N ASP A 190 20.35 -6.57 4.83
CA ASP A 190 21.17 -6.14 3.69
C ASP A 190 20.35 -5.33 2.68
N ALA A 191 19.26 -5.90 2.17
CA ALA A 191 18.52 -5.37 1.01
C ALA A 191 17.02 -5.12 1.28
N GLY A 192 16.61 -5.11 2.55
CA GLY A 192 15.22 -4.96 2.98
C GLY A 192 14.63 -6.26 3.56
N CYS A 193 13.70 -6.12 4.50
CA CYS A 193 13.02 -7.23 5.15
C CYS A 193 11.61 -6.83 5.61
N PRO A 194 10.76 -7.80 6.00
CA PRO A 194 9.40 -7.52 6.48
C PRO A 194 9.30 -6.55 7.67
N ALA A 195 10.39 -6.32 8.40
CA ALA A 195 10.43 -5.42 9.55
C ALA A 195 10.75 -3.94 9.20
N CYS A 196 11.29 -3.64 8.00
CA CYS A 196 11.64 -2.27 7.60
C CYS A 196 10.89 -1.82 6.34
N THR A 197 11.27 -2.36 5.17
CA THR A 197 10.71 -1.99 3.86
C THR A 197 9.60 -2.93 3.39
N GLY A 198 9.34 -4.00 4.15
CA GLY A 198 8.36 -5.03 3.77
C GLY A 198 8.99 -6.22 3.05
N PRO A 199 8.17 -7.14 2.51
CA PRO A 199 8.67 -8.32 1.81
C PRO A 199 9.46 -7.92 0.55
N ARG A 200 10.55 -8.64 0.28
CA ARG A 200 11.32 -8.46 -0.95
C ARG A 200 10.58 -9.09 -2.13
N LEU A 201 9.88 -8.26 -2.89
CA LEU A 201 9.16 -8.68 -4.10
C LEU A 201 10.08 -8.75 -5.33
N GLU A 202 11.09 -7.88 -5.38
CA GLU A 202 12.10 -7.82 -6.44
C GLU A 202 13.47 -8.21 -5.85
N PRO A 203 13.90 -9.49 -5.97
CA PRO A 203 15.09 -9.99 -5.27
C PRO A 203 16.40 -9.33 -5.69
N ASP A 204 16.46 -8.82 -6.92
CA ASP A 204 17.66 -8.23 -7.52
C ASP A 204 17.84 -6.75 -7.18
N LEU A 205 16.89 -6.14 -6.47
CA LEU A 205 16.92 -4.73 -6.11
C LEU A 205 17.14 -4.55 -4.60
N ASP A 206 18.04 -3.64 -4.25
CA ASP A 206 18.23 -3.20 -2.87
C ASP A 206 17.09 -2.26 -2.45
N ALA A 207 15.99 -2.84 -1.99
CA ALA A 207 14.83 -2.07 -1.54
C ALA A 207 15.16 -1.16 -0.34
N LYS A 208 16.11 -1.55 0.51
CA LYS A 208 16.53 -0.76 1.69
C LYS A 208 17.26 0.50 1.24
N GLY A 209 18.29 0.36 0.40
CA GLY A 209 19.06 1.48 -0.12
C GLY A 209 18.21 2.43 -0.96
N LEU A 210 17.33 1.90 -1.81
CA LEU A 210 16.41 2.71 -2.62
C LEU A 210 15.41 3.47 -1.75
N ALA A 211 14.80 2.83 -0.74
CA ALA A 211 13.87 3.51 0.16
C ALA A 211 14.58 4.57 1.02
N ALA A 212 15.80 4.29 1.51
CA ALA A 212 16.60 5.26 2.26
C ALA A 212 16.95 6.49 1.41
N ARG A 213 17.38 6.27 0.16
CA ARG A 213 17.64 7.35 -0.80
C ARG A 213 16.39 8.20 -1.02
N LEU A 214 15.24 7.57 -1.26
CA LEU A 214 13.98 8.27 -1.49
C LEU A 214 13.57 9.12 -0.27
N LEU A 215 13.65 8.57 0.95
CA LEU A 215 13.34 9.35 2.16
C LEU A 215 14.30 10.53 2.37
N GLY A 216 15.58 10.37 2.02
CA GLY A 216 16.55 11.47 2.03
C GLY A 216 16.19 12.58 1.02
N GLU A 217 15.77 12.21 -0.20
CA GLU A 217 15.29 13.16 -1.20
C GLU A 217 13.98 13.85 -0.78
N LEU A 218 13.11 13.15 -0.03
CA LEU A 218 11.83 13.65 0.51
C LEU A 218 11.92 14.30 1.91
N GLY A 219 13.12 14.67 2.35
CA GLY A 219 13.29 15.54 3.52
C GLY A 219 13.49 14.87 4.86
N ALA A 220 13.91 13.61 4.91
CA ALA A 220 14.45 13.07 6.15
C ALA A 220 15.69 13.88 6.58
N PRO A 221 15.77 14.38 7.82
CA PRO A 221 17.00 14.97 8.31
C PRO A 221 18.12 13.92 8.18
N GLU A 222 19.26 14.31 7.61
CA GLU A 222 20.43 13.43 7.48
C GLU A 222 20.69 12.76 8.83
N VAL A 223 20.56 11.43 8.87
CA VAL A 223 20.98 10.64 10.03
C VAL A 223 22.49 10.79 10.09
N LEU A 224 22.98 11.67 10.96
CA LEU A 224 24.38 11.77 11.34
C LEU A 224 24.85 10.37 11.76
N THR A 225 25.52 9.67 10.85
CA THR A 225 26.28 8.48 11.17
C THR A 225 27.36 8.91 12.16
N ALA A 226 27.17 8.58 13.43
CA ALA A 226 28.23 8.67 14.43
C ALA A 226 29.40 7.81 13.95
N GLY A 227 30.58 8.44 13.88
CA GLY A 227 31.81 7.85 13.35
C GLY A 227 32.45 6.78 14.21
#